data_AF-A0ABD0NSZ2-F1
#
_entry.id   AF-A0ABD0NSZ2-F1
#
_cell.length_a   1.000
_cell.length_b   1.000
_cell.length_c   1.000
_cell.angle_alpha   90.00
_cell.angle_beta   90.00
_cell.angle_gamma   90.00
#
_symmetry.space_group_name_H-M   'P 1'
#
loop_
_entity.id
_entity.type
_entity.pdbx_description
1 polymer ?
#
loop_
_entity_poly.entity_id
_entity_poly.type
_entity_poly.pdbx_seq_one_letter_code
_entity_poly.pdbx_strand_id
1 'polypeptide(L)' 'QDGSVNFDRSWKEYKEGFGDLHTEYWLGNEHIHDLTSQGDYTLRVDLEDWSGKHKHAVYQSF' A
#
# COMPACT_ATOMS: atom_id res chain seq x y z
N GLN A 1 4.31 -13.40 0.28
CA GLN A 1 2.96 -13.10 0.80
C GLN A 1 2.03 -14.25 0.45
N ASP A 2 1.03 -14.55 1.30
CA ASP A 2 0.24 -15.79 1.25
C ASP A 2 -1.13 -15.65 0.58
N GLY A 3 -1.53 -14.43 0.19
CA GLY A 3 -2.79 -14.16 -0.51
C GLY A 3 -4.03 -14.34 0.35
N SER A 4 -3.89 -14.24 1.68
CA SER A 4 -4.96 -14.48 2.65
C SER A 4 -5.97 -13.34 2.74
N VAL A 5 -5.62 -12.12 2.31
CA VAL A 5 -6.50 -10.95 2.38
C VAL A 5 -7.13 -10.66 1.03
N ASN A 6 -8.46 -10.57 1.02
CA ASN A 6 -9.20 -10.15 -0.17
C ASN A 6 -9.07 -8.62 -0.37
N PHE A 7 -8.59 -8.21 -1.55
CA PHE A 7 -8.49 -6.80 -1.98
C PHE A 7 -9.65 -6.34 -2.87
N ASP A 8 -10.58 -7.22 -3.26
CA ASP A 8 -11.85 -6.82 -3.89
C ASP A 8 -12.81 -6.30 -2.80
N ARG A 9 -12.69 -5.00 -2.51
CA ARG A 9 -13.31 -4.32 -1.39
C ARG A 9 -14.01 -3.04 -1.81
N SER A 10 -14.98 -2.61 -1.01
CA SER A 10 -15.72 -1.37 -1.25
C SER A 10 -14.83 -0.13 -1.10
N TRP A 11 -15.26 0.99 -1.69
CA TRP A 11 -14.59 2.29 -1.51
C TRP A 11 -14.43 2.67 -0.03
N LYS A 12 -15.45 2.40 0.79
CA LYS A 12 -15.42 2.71 2.23
C LYS A 12 -14.30 1.94 2.94
N GLU A 13 -14.13 0.66 2.63
CA GLU A 13 -13.04 -0.15 3.20
C GLU A 13 -11.67 0.35 2.74
N TYR A 14 -11.50 0.75 1.48
CA TYR A 14 -10.24 1.36 1.01
C TYR A 14 -9.95 2.71 1.67
N LYS A 15 -11.01 3.46 1.99
CA LYS A 15 -10.91 4.75 2.67
C LYS A 15 -10.41 4.57 4.11
N GLU A 16 -11.00 3.64 4.85
CA GLU A 16 -10.71 3.38 6.28
C GLU A 16 -9.47 2.48 6.49
N GLY A 17 -9.13 1.64 5.50
CA GLY A 17 -8.09 0.61 5.62
C GLY A 17 -8.65 -0.76 6.03
N PHE A 18 -7.89 -1.82 5.75
CA PHE A 18 -8.26 -3.20 6.08
C PHE A 18 -7.03 -4.11 6.12
N GLY A 19 -7.20 -5.33 6.66
CA GLY A 19 -6.13 -6.32 6.81
C GLY A 19 -5.42 -6.23 8.16
N ASP A 20 -4.22 -6.79 8.24
CA ASP A 20 -3.43 -6.85 9.47
C ASP A 20 -2.01 -6.29 9.22
N LEU A 21 -1.56 -5.38 10.09
CA LEU A 21 -0.23 -4.75 10.00
C LEU A 21 0.93 -5.74 10.04
N HIS A 22 0.70 -6.95 10.55
CA HIS A 22 1.69 -8.04 10.58
C HIS A 22 1.65 -8.93 9.34
N THR A 23 0.65 -8.79 8.45
CA THR A 23 0.52 -9.58 7.22
C THR A 23 0.20 -8.69 6.00
N GLU A 24 -0.89 -8.96 5.29
CA GLU A 24 -1.38 -8.19 4.15
C GLU A 24 -2.36 -7.13 4.67
N TYR A 25 -2.13 -5.86 4.34
CA TYR A 25 -3.02 -4.77 4.74
C TYR A 25 -3.00 -3.61 3.76
N TRP A 26 -4.03 -2.78 3.86
CA TRP A 26 -4.11 -1.47 3.27
C TRP A 26 -4.30 -0.44 4.38
N LEU A 27 -3.42 0.56 4.47
CA LEU A 27 -3.42 1.55 5.55
C LEU A 27 -4.72 2.38 5.61
N GLY A 28 -5.35 2.62 4.46
CA GLY A 28 -6.50 3.51 4.33
C GLY A 28 -6.14 4.81 3.62
N ASN A 29 -6.96 5.20 2.63
CA ASN A 29 -6.66 6.35 1.78
C ASN A 29 -6.67 7.67 2.55
N GLU A 30 -7.53 7.84 3.57
CA GLU A 30 -7.50 9.05 4.41
C GLU A 30 -6.18 9.15 5.15
N HIS A 31 -5.72 8.06 5.77
CA HIS A 31 -4.43 8.05 6.47
C HIS A 31 -3.24 8.31 5.54
N ILE A 32 -3.25 7.73 4.33
CA ILE A 32 -2.20 7.99 3.33
C ILE A 32 -2.23 9.47 2.92
N HIS A 33 -3.40 10.03 2.66
CA HIS A 33 -3.54 11.44 2.28
C HIS A 33 -3.12 12.40 3.40
N ASP A 34 -3.49 12.11 4.64
CA ASP A 34 -3.09 12.89 5.80
C ASP A 34 -1.58 12.88 5.97
N LEU A 35 -0.91 11.75 5.69
CA LEU A 35 0.55 11.67 5.72
C LEU A 35 1.19 12.47 4.59
N THR A 36 0.76 12.26 3.33
CA THR A 36 1.43 12.87 2.17
C THR A 36 1.14 14.37 2.03
N SER A 37 0.05 14.88 2.61
CA SER A 37 -0.27 16.31 2.59
C SER A 37 0.57 17.15 3.56
N GLN A 38 1.32 16.53 4.48
CA GLN A 38 2.14 17.24 5.47
C GLN A 38 3.45 17.80 4.91
N GLY A 39 3.86 17.39 3.71
CA GLY A 39 5.11 17.83 3.10
C GLY A 39 5.46 17.02 1.86
N ASP A 40 6.73 17.06 1.46
CA ASP A 40 7.21 16.32 0.30
C ASP A 40 7.56 14.88 0.70
N TYR A 41 6.77 13.91 0.24
CA TYR A 41 7.00 12.49 0.45
C TYR A 41 7.43 11.78 -0.83
N THR A 42 8.36 10.84 -0.70
CA THR A 42 8.76 9.92 -1.76
C THR A 42 8.06 8.58 -1.54
N LEU A 43 7.37 8.09 -2.57
CA LEU A 43 6.78 6.75 -2.55
C LEU A 43 7.75 5.74 -3.16
N ARG A 44 8.00 4.64 -2.46
CA ARG A 44 8.71 3.47 -2.99
C ARG A 44 7.78 2.27 -3.00
N VAL A 45 7.68 1.63 -4.16
CA VAL A 45 6.91 0.39 -4.35
C VAL A 45 7.90 -0.72 -4.69
N ASP A 46 8.01 -1.73 -3.83
CA ASP A 46 8.80 -2.93 -4.06
C ASP A 46 7.89 -4.05 -4.58
N LEU A 47 8.35 -4.77 -5.61
CA LEU A 47 7.63 -5.84 -6.30
C LEU A 47 8.53 -7.08 -6.38
N GLU A 48 7.95 -8.26 -6.21
CA GLU A 48 8.60 -9.56 -6.40
C GLU A 48 7.77 -10.38 -7.40
N ASP A 49 8.42 -11.00 -8.39
CA ASP A 49 7.75 -11.93 -9.29
C ASP A 49 7.83 -13.38 -8.79
N TRP A 50 7.06 -14.27 -9.44
CA TRP A 50 7.01 -15.70 -9.09
C TRP A 50 8.35 -16.43 -9.21
N SER A 51 9.35 -15.85 -9.90
CA SER A 51 10.71 -16.39 -10.01
C SER A 51 11.66 -15.86 -8.93
N GLY A 52 11.14 -15.07 -7.98
CA GLY A 52 11.91 -14.43 -6.91
C GLY A 52 12.69 -13.20 -7.37
N LYS A 53 12.39 -12.64 -8.55
CA LYS A 53 13.06 -11.43 -9.02
C LYS A 53 12.38 -10.19 -8.42
N HIS A 54 13.20 -9.37 -7.78
CA HIS A 54 12.75 -8.10 -7.20
C HIS A 54 12.90 -6.94 -8.18
N LYS A 55 11.94 -6.02 -8.16
CA LYS A 55 11.98 -4.71 -8.82
C LYS A 55 11.43 -3.65 -7.87
N HIS A 56 11.81 -2.40 -8.09
CA HIS A 56 11.23 -1.28 -7.34
C HIS A 56 10.92 -0.11 -8.27
N ALA A 57 9.93 0.68 -7.88
CA ALA A 57 9.60 1.98 -8.48
C ALA A 57 9.66 3.04 -7.39
N VAL A 58 10.25 4.20 -7.71
CA VAL A 58 10.40 5.33 -6.78
C VAL A 58 9.79 6.56 -7.43
N TYR A 59 8.87 7.22 -6.72
CA TYR A 59 8.23 8.47 -7.11
C TYR A 59 8.68 9.54 -6.13
N GLN A 60 9.41 10.54 -6.63
CA GLN A 60 10.03 11.57 -5.78
C GLN A 60 9.02 12.52 -5.13
N SER A 61 7.83 12.65 -5.71
CA SER A 61 6.72 13.45 -5.20
C SER A 61 5.45 12.61 -5.32
N PHE A 62 4.78 12.39 -4.18
CA PHE A 62 3.58 11.57 -4.03
C PHE A 62 2.61 12.21 -3.04
#